data_AF-A0A7V3EKB7-F1
#
_entry.id   AF-A0A7V3EKB7-F1
#
_cell.length_a   1.000
_cell.length_b   1.000
_cell.length_c   1.000
_cell.angle_alpha   90.00
_cell.angle_beta   90.00
_cell.angle_gamma   90.00
#
_symmetry.space_group_name_H-M   'P 1'
#
loop_
_entity.id
_entity.type
_entity.pdbx_description
1 polymer ?
#
loop_
_entity_poly.entity_id
_entity_poly.type
_entity_poly.pdbx_seq_one_letter_code
_entity_poly.pdbx_strand_id
1 'polypeptide(L)'
;MSAQIRIDPLAIIQERLLELAWREAEKHKWIESEKAGRDLGEAAIHDWSRKHFRRWCRDRWIEHLAGERYWIELDKADFGLLTREFHPNAPLVRAIVQRIKNGGENLDILNWVMESGECLRDALEILRLLDINARRLSFERPCS
;
A
#
# COMPACT_ATOMS: atom_id res chain seq x y z
N MET A 1 -21.11 35.78 2.01
CA MET A 1 -19.64 35.61 2.15
C MET A 1 -19.38 34.15 2.48
N SER A 2 -19.09 33.35 1.46
CA SER A 2 -18.87 31.91 1.62
C SER A 2 -17.48 31.70 2.23
N ALA A 3 -17.43 31.11 3.42
CA ALA A 3 -16.17 30.71 4.04
C ALA A 3 -15.54 29.60 3.21
N GLN A 4 -14.48 29.94 2.48
CA GLN A 4 -13.64 28.96 1.80
C GLN A 4 -12.92 28.16 2.89
N ILE A 5 -13.32 26.90 3.09
CA ILE A 5 -12.57 25.97 3.93
C ILE A 5 -11.22 25.75 3.23
N ARG A 6 -10.19 26.46 3.68
CA ARG A 6 -8.79 26.15 3.33
C ARG A 6 -8.41 24.91 4.12
N ILE A 7 -8.54 23.75 3.49
CA ILE A 7 -7.85 22.54 3.99
C ILE A 7 -6.36 22.83 3.79
N ASP A 8 -5.63 23.04 4.89
CA ASP A 8 -4.18 23.12 4.85
C ASP A 8 -3.64 21.72 4.50
N PRO A 9 -2.95 21.54 3.34
CA PRO A 9 -2.38 20.25 2.98
C PRO A 9 -1.32 19.76 3.99
N LEU A 10 -0.76 20.67 4.81
CA LEU A 10 0.18 20.37 5.88
C LEU A 10 -0.49 19.94 7.19
N ALA A 11 -1.81 20.07 7.30
CA ALA A 11 -2.57 19.54 8.44
C ALA A 11 -2.89 18.04 8.28
N ILE A 12 -2.52 17.43 7.16
CA ILE A 12 -2.51 15.97 7.04
C ILE A 12 -1.31 15.47 7.84
N ILE A 13 -1.54 14.63 8.84
CA ILE A 13 -0.49 13.95 9.60
C ILE A 13 0.44 13.26 8.60
N GLN A 14 1.63 13.84 8.39
CA GLN A 14 2.63 13.30 7.49
C GLN A 14 3.36 12.17 8.21
N GLU A 15 3.13 10.94 7.78
CA GLU A 15 3.88 9.82 8.31
C GLU A 15 4.89 9.29 7.31
N ARG A 16 6.07 8.98 7.86
CA ARG A 16 7.15 8.33 7.14
C ARG A 16 6.91 6.84 7.19
N LEU A 17 6.37 6.33 6.09
CA LEU A 17 6.07 4.93 5.88
C LEU A 17 7.31 4.05 6.15
N LEU A 18 8.50 4.48 5.75
CA LEU A 18 9.73 3.71 5.96
C LEU A 18 10.17 3.67 7.44
N GLU A 19 10.01 4.78 8.17
CA GLU A 19 10.30 4.79 9.60
C GLU A 19 9.33 3.89 10.38
N LEU A 20 8.04 3.94 10.01
CA LEU A 20 7.04 3.07 10.62
C LEU A 20 7.30 1.60 10.30
N ALA A 21 7.70 1.29 9.06
CA ALA A 21 8.11 -0.05 8.67
C ALA A 21 9.28 -0.56 9.52
N TRP A 22 10.27 0.29 9.78
CA TRP A 22 11.41 -0.08 10.62
C TRP A 22 10.98 -0.39 12.06
N ARG A 23 10.11 0.43 12.65
CA ARG A 23 9.55 0.17 14.00
C ARG A 23 8.77 -1.14 14.07
N GLU A 24 7.99 -1.46 13.04
CA GLU A 24 7.28 -2.74 12.95
C GLU A 24 8.24 -3.94 12.81
N ALA A 25 9.35 -3.77 12.07
CA ALA A 25 10.40 -4.79 12.01
C ALA A 25 11.11 -4.99 13.36
N GLU A 26 11.42 -3.91 14.09
CA GLU A 26 12.01 -3.98 15.43
C GLU A 26 11.07 -4.68 16.43
N LYS A 27 9.78 -4.37 16.36
CA LYS A 27 8.75 -5.06 17.14
C LYS A 27 8.68 -6.55 16.81
N HIS A 28 8.74 -6.91 15.53
CA HIS A 28 8.82 -8.30 15.08
C HIS A 28 10.07 -9.00 15.65
N LYS A 29 11.24 -8.38 15.56
CA LYS A 29 12.48 -8.91 16.15
C LYS A 29 12.33 -9.16 17.63
N TRP A 30 11.77 -8.22 18.38
CA TRP A 30 11.55 -8.37 19.81
C TRP A 30 10.64 -9.58 20.11
N ILE A 31 9.47 -9.66 19.46
CA ILE A 31 8.52 -10.76 19.64
C ILE A 31 9.15 -12.12 19.33
N GLU A 32 9.87 -12.23 18.21
CA GLU A 32 10.49 -13.50 17.82
C GLU A 32 11.68 -13.88 18.72
N SER A 33 12.42 -12.89 19.24
CA SER A 33 13.50 -13.13 20.20
C SER A 33 12.97 -13.63 21.55
N GLU A 34 11.86 -13.06 22.03
CA GLU A 34 11.17 -13.54 23.24
C GLU A 34 10.71 -14.99 23.07
N LYS A 35 10.09 -15.32 21.93
CA LYS A 35 9.67 -16.70 21.62
C LYS A 35 10.84 -17.68 21.56
N ALA A 36 11.99 -17.24 21.05
CA ALA A 36 13.18 -18.06 20.91
C ALA A 36 14.01 -18.18 22.21
N GLY A 37 13.70 -17.37 23.24
CA GLY A 37 14.50 -17.28 24.46
C GLY A 37 15.92 -16.77 24.26
N ARG A 38 16.19 -16.10 23.12
CA ARG A 38 17.49 -15.51 22.78
C ARG A 38 17.32 -14.39 21.75
N ASP A 39 18.26 -13.45 21.71
CA ASP A 39 18.27 -12.41 20.68
C ASP A 39 18.52 -13.03 19.29
N LEU A 40 17.60 -12.77 18.37
CA LEU A 40 17.70 -13.18 16.97
C LEU A 40 18.37 -12.12 16.08
N GLY A 41 18.55 -10.89 16.58
CA GLY A 41 19.25 -9.83 15.89
C GLY A 41 18.68 -9.51 14.51
N GLU A 42 19.57 -9.22 13.56
CA GLU A 42 19.22 -8.85 12.18
C GLU A 42 18.52 -9.98 11.40
N ALA A 43 18.67 -11.24 11.81
CA ALA A 43 18.03 -12.35 11.13
C ALA A 43 16.49 -12.25 11.20
N ALA A 44 15.95 -11.77 12.33
CA ALA A 44 14.51 -11.54 12.47
C ALA A 44 14.01 -10.34 11.65
N ILE A 45 14.83 -9.29 11.53
CA ILE A 45 14.54 -8.13 10.67
C ILE A 45 14.47 -8.54 9.20
N HIS A 46 15.46 -9.33 8.75
CA HIS A 46 15.48 -9.86 7.39
C HIS A 46 14.28 -10.79 7.12
N ASP A 47 13.90 -11.61 8.09
CA ASP A 47 12.72 -12.46 7.98
C ASP A 47 11.43 -11.63 7.83
N TRP A 48 11.29 -10.55 8.60
CA TRP A 48 10.18 -9.63 8.49
C TRP A 48 10.13 -8.93 7.12
N SER A 49 11.27 -8.43 6.66
CA SER A 49 11.39 -7.79 5.35
C SER A 49 10.92 -8.74 4.23
N ARG A 50 11.35 -10.00 4.29
CA ARG A 50 11.03 -11.00 3.27
C ARG A 50 9.56 -11.45 3.32
N LYS A 51 8.98 -11.62 4.50
CA LYS A 51 7.65 -12.23 4.68
C LYS A 51 6.51 -11.23 4.81
N HIS A 52 6.76 -10.07 5.40
CA HIS A 52 5.70 -9.18 5.89
C HIS A 52 5.72 -7.81 5.21
N PHE A 53 6.89 -7.27 4.89
CA PHE A 53 7.02 -5.89 4.40
C PHE A 53 6.18 -5.59 3.17
N ARG A 54 6.17 -6.47 2.16
CA ARG A 54 5.39 -6.25 0.92
C ARG A 54 3.89 -6.07 1.19
N ARG A 55 3.32 -6.95 2.03
CA ARG A 55 1.90 -6.89 2.40
C ARG A 55 1.63 -5.65 3.23
N TRP A 56 2.53 -5.35 4.17
CA TRP A 56 2.44 -4.18 5.02
C TRP A 56 2.44 -2.87 4.22
N CYS A 57 3.33 -2.73 3.22
CA CYS A 57 3.37 -1.59 2.31
C CYS A 57 2.09 -1.49 1.47
N ARG A 58 1.57 -2.63 0.98
CA ARG A 58 0.34 -2.66 0.18
C ARG A 58 -0.84 -2.08 0.95
N ASP A 59 -1.01 -2.46 2.22
CA ASP A 59 -2.09 -1.92 3.06
C ASP A 59 -1.99 -0.38 3.17
N ARG A 60 -0.77 0.15 3.32
CA ARG A 60 -0.52 1.60 3.52
C ARG A 60 -0.71 2.36 2.21
N TRP A 61 -0.33 1.74 1.10
CA TRP A 61 -0.63 2.23 -0.21
C TRP A 61 -2.14 2.31 -0.46
N ILE A 62 -2.92 1.31 -0.02
CA ILE A 62 -4.39 1.36 -0.09
C ILE A 62 -4.97 2.52 0.74
N GLU A 63 -4.49 2.72 1.97
CA GLU A 63 -4.87 3.87 2.81
C GLU A 63 -4.60 5.21 2.09
N HIS A 64 -3.47 5.30 1.37
CA HIS A 64 -3.10 6.47 0.56
C HIS A 64 -4.09 6.71 -0.58
N LEU A 65 -4.36 5.67 -1.37
CA LEU A 65 -5.26 5.78 -2.51
C LEU A 65 -6.69 6.08 -2.06
N ALA A 66 -7.11 5.58 -0.90
CA ALA A 66 -8.41 5.88 -0.30
C ALA A 66 -8.51 7.30 0.26
N GLY A 67 -7.39 8.02 0.39
CA GLY A 67 -7.34 9.34 1.01
C GLY A 67 -7.45 9.28 2.54
N GLU A 68 -7.32 8.09 3.14
CA GLU A 68 -7.44 7.87 4.58
C GLU A 68 -6.19 8.37 5.33
N ARG A 69 -5.00 8.14 4.75
CA ARG A 69 -3.72 8.56 5.33
C ARG A 69 -2.70 8.93 4.28
N TYR A 70 -2.02 10.05 4.46
CA TYR A 70 -0.96 10.48 3.56
C TYR A 70 0.39 9.92 3.99
N TRP A 71 1.09 9.29 3.06
CA TRP A 71 2.40 8.68 3.26
C TRP A 71 3.38 9.40 2.36
N ILE A 72 4.43 10.00 2.93
CA ILE A 72 5.31 10.92 2.20
C ILE A 72 6.16 10.21 1.14
N GLU A 73 6.44 8.93 1.32
CA GLU A 73 7.18 8.09 0.38
C GLU A 73 6.32 7.61 -0.80
N LEU A 74 5.01 7.87 -0.76
CA LEU A 74 4.09 7.62 -1.86
C LEU A 74 3.85 8.92 -2.63
N ASP A 75 3.51 8.79 -3.91
CA ASP A 75 3.34 9.94 -4.78
C ASP A 75 2.08 10.71 -4.41
N LYS A 76 2.23 12.02 -4.19
CA LYS A 76 1.12 12.92 -3.87
C LYS A 76 0.01 12.85 -4.91
N ALA A 77 0.34 12.55 -6.17
CA ALA A 77 -0.62 12.51 -7.26
C ALA A 77 -1.65 11.41 -7.04
N ASP A 78 -1.32 10.36 -6.28
CA ASP A 78 -2.16 9.18 -6.05
C ASP A 78 -3.00 9.28 -4.77
N PHE A 79 -2.73 10.25 -3.91
CA PHE A 79 -3.52 10.46 -2.71
C PHE A 79 -4.99 10.71 -3.06
N GLY A 80 -5.90 9.91 -2.50
CA GLY A 80 -7.32 9.98 -2.82
C GLY A 80 -7.68 9.54 -4.24
N LEU A 81 -6.83 8.77 -4.94
CA LEU A 81 -7.16 8.24 -6.26
C LEU A 81 -8.50 7.49 -6.29
N LEU A 82 -8.86 6.77 -5.24
CA LEU A 82 -10.11 6.00 -5.17
C LEU A 82 -11.35 6.88 -4.92
N THR A 83 -11.16 8.14 -4.51
CA THR A 83 -12.28 9.07 -4.29
C THR A 83 -12.66 9.84 -5.56
N ARG A 84 -11.82 9.79 -6.60
CA ARG A 84 -12.07 10.41 -7.92
C ARG A 84 -12.39 9.36 -8.96
N GLU A 85 -13.11 9.77 -9.99
CA GLU A 85 -13.28 8.96 -11.19
C GLU A 85 -11.97 9.01 -12.00
N PHE A 86 -11.29 7.86 -12.11
CA PHE A 86 -10.03 7.75 -12.85
C PHE A 86 -10.08 6.76 -14.01
N HIS A 87 -11.21 6.05 -14.17
CA HIS A 87 -11.43 5.12 -15.26
C HIS A 87 -12.94 4.98 -15.53
N PRO A 88 -13.39 4.94 -16.80
CA PRO A 88 -14.82 4.89 -17.16
C PRO A 88 -15.54 3.61 -16.66
N ASN A 89 -14.82 2.50 -16.54
CA ASN A 89 -15.36 1.25 -15.99
C ASN A 89 -15.32 1.24 -14.45
N ALA A 90 -16.12 2.10 -13.82
CA ALA A 90 -16.19 2.22 -12.36
C ALA A 90 -16.58 0.90 -11.63
N PRO A 91 -17.47 0.03 -12.16
CA PRO A 91 -17.73 -1.27 -11.56
C PRO A 91 -16.49 -2.17 -11.49
N LEU A 92 -15.72 -2.25 -12.58
CA LEU A 92 -14.50 -3.05 -12.63
C LEU A 92 -13.41 -2.48 -11.71
N VAL A 93 -13.29 -1.15 -11.62
CA VAL A 93 -12.42 -0.49 -10.64
C VAL A 93 -12.74 -0.96 -9.22
N ARG A 94 -14.01 -0.88 -8.80
CA ARG A 94 -14.43 -1.31 -7.45
C ARG A 94 -14.13 -2.80 -7.22
N ALA A 95 -14.39 -3.64 -8.22
CA ALA A 95 -14.14 -5.07 -8.16
C ALA A 95 -12.64 -5.42 -8.03
N ILE A 96 -11.77 -4.71 -8.76
CA ILE A 96 -10.32 -4.87 -8.70
C ILE A 96 -9.79 -4.38 -7.35
N VAL A 97 -10.19 -3.18 -6.92
CA VAL A 97 -9.77 -2.60 -5.63
C VAL A 97 -10.16 -3.51 -4.47
N GLN A 98 -11.36 -4.07 -4.46
CA GLN A 98 -11.78 -5.00 -3.41
C GLN A 98 -10.93 -6.27 -3.37
N ARG A 99 -10.52 -6.80 -4.54
CA ARG A 99 -9.63 -7.97 -4.61
C ARG A 99 -8.23 -7.65 -4.09
N ILE A 100 -7.70 -6.48 -4.42
CA ILE A 100 -6.43 -5.99 -3.88
C ILE A 100 -6.51 -5.85 -2.35
N LYS A 101 -7.59 -5.26 -1.82
CA LYS A 101 -7.85 -5.15 -0.37
C LYS A 101 -7.90 -6.52 0.33
N ASN A 102 -8.38 -7.54 -0.37
CA ASN A 102 -8.41 -8.92 0.14
C ASN A 102 -7.06 -9.65 0.00
N GLY A 103 -6.03 -8.99 -0.53
CA GLY A 103 -4.68 -9.54 -0.69
C GLY A 103 -4.43 -10.25 -2.01
N GLY A 104 -5.33 -10.11 -3.00
CA GLY A 104 -5.11 -10.65 -4.34
C GLY A 104 -3.95 -9.96 -5.05
N GLU A 105 -3.11 -10.75 -5.71
CA GLU A 105 -2.04 -10.25 -6.56
C GLU A 105 -2.58 -9.89 -7.96
N ASN A 106 -1.83 -9.11 -8.73
CA ASN A 106 -2.23 -8.75 -10.10
C ASN A 106 -2.50 -9.98 -10.98
N LEU A 107 -1.74 -11.06 -10.78
CA LEU A 107 -1.95 -12.31 -11.52
C LEU A 107 -3.31 -12.94 -11.18
N ASP A 108 -3.68 -12.99 -9.90
CA ASP A 108 -4.97 -13.53 -9.45
C ASP A 108 -6.13 -12.72 -10.03
N ILE A 109 -5.96 -11.40 -10.08
CA ILE A 109 -6.95 -10.47 -10.63
C ILE A 109 -7.11 -10.67 -12.15
N LEU A 110 -6.00 -10.80 -12.88
CA LEU A 110 -6.04 -11.02 -14.32
C LEU A 110 -6.66 -12.39 -14.67
N ASN A 111 -6.35 -13.43 -13.91
CA ASN A 111 -7.00 -14.73 -14.06
C ASN A 111 -8.50 -14.63 -13.83
N TRP A 112 -8.92 -13.96 -12.75
CA TRP A 112 -10.34 -13.72 -12.48
C TRP A 112 -11.04 -12.96 -13.62
N VAL A 113 -10.42 -11.91 -14.17
CA VAL A 113 -10.98 -11.13 -15.29
C VAL A 113 -11.19 -12.00 -16.53
N MET A 114 -10.25 -12.89 -16.82
CA MET A 114 -10.37 -13.83 -17.94
C MET A 114 -11.51 -14.83 -17.73
N GLU A 115 -11.72 -15.28 -16.49
CA GLU A 115 -12.80 -16.22 -16.13
C GLU A 115 -14.19 -15.56 -16.10
N SER A 116 -14.28 -14.31 -15.64
CA SER A 116 -15.56 -13.59 -15.50
C SER A 116 -16.08 -12.99 -16.82
N GLY A 117 -15.26 -12.95 -17.87
CA GLY A 117 -15.59 -12.30 -19.14
C GLY A 117 -15.54 -10.77 -19.10
N GLU A 118 -14.92 -10.19 -18.04
CA GLU A 118 -14.70 -8.75 -17.92
C GLU A 118 -13.68 -8.25 -18.96
N CYS A 119 -13.69 -6.94 -19.24
CA CYS A 119 -12.76 -6.38 -20.22
C CYS A 119 -11.31 -6.44 -19.73
N LEU A 120 -10.50 -7.35 -20.29
CA LEU A 120 -9.08 -7.49 -19.98
C LEU A 120 -8.28 -6.21 -20.22
N ARG A 121 -8.64 -5.43 -21.25
CA ARG A 121 -8.00 -4.14 -21.56
C ARG A 121 -8.21 -3.16 -20.41
N ASP A 122 -9.44 -3.00 -19.96
CA ASP A 122 -9.79 -2.12 -18.84
C ASP A 122 -9.08 -2.58 -17.57
N ALA A 123 -9.04 -3.90 -17.30
CA ALA A 123 -8.34 -4.44 -16.14
C ALA A 123 -6.85 -4.10 -16.16
N LEU A 124 -6.18 -4.25 -17.30
CA LEU A 124 -4.77 -3.89 -17.47
C LEU A 124 -4.53 -2.39 -17.29
N GLU A 125 -5.44 -1.56 -17.79
CA GLU A 125 -5.37 -0.10 -17.61
C GLU A 125 -5.57 0.29 -16.14
N ILE A 126 -6.59 -0.27 -15.49
CA ILE A 126 -6.86 -0.05 -14.06
C ILE A 126 -5.66 -0.51 -13.22
N LEU A 127 -5.11 -1.70 -13.44
CA LEU A 127 -3.95 -2.20 -12.70
C LEU A 127 -2.68 -1.37 -12.95
N ARG A 128 -2.57 -0.72 -14.11
CA ARG A 128 -1.48 0.23 -14.42
C ARG A 128 -1.68 1.58 -13.76
N LEU A 129 -2.91 2.06 -13.62
CA LEU A 129 -3.22 3.29 -12.88
C LEU A 129 -3.07 3.06 -11.38
N LEU A 130 -3.45 1.88 -10.92
CA LEU A 130 -3.27 1.37 -9.58
C LEU A 130 -1.88 0.76 -9.39
N ASP A 131 -0.82 1.24 -10.04
CA ASP A 131 0.47 0.53 -10.08
C ASP A 131 1.08 0.29 -8.68
N ILE A 132 0.72 -0.85 -8.09
CA ILE A 132 1.24 -1.37 -6.81
C ILE A 132 2.73 -1.68 -6.93
N ASN A 133 3.23 -1.92 -8.15
CA ASN A 133 4.53 -2.50 -8.42
C ASN A 133 5.59 -1.48 -8.87
N ALA A 134 5.21 -0.34 -9.46
CA ALA A 134 6.16 0.71 -9.85
C ALA A 134 6.87 1.37 -8.66
N ARG A 135 6.32 1.25 -7.44
CA ARG A 135 6.90 1.81 -6.23
C ARG A 135 7.24 0.72 -5.22
N ARG A 136 7.98 -0.29 -5.66
CA ARG A 136 8.67 -1.23 -4.76
C ARG A 136 9.64 -0.45 -3.88
N LEU A 137 9.11 0.10 -2.80
CA LEU A 137 9.90 0.58 -1.69
C LEU A 137 10.82 -0.57 -1.30
N SER A 138 12.11 -0.29 -1.25
CA SER A 138 13.09 -1.18 -0.63
C SER A 138 12.98 -1.00 0.87
N PHE A 139 13.01 -2.12 1.60
CA PHE A 139 13.13 -2.03 3.05
C PHE A 139 14.59 -1.72 3.37
N GLU A 140 14.84 -0.46 3.69
CA GLU A 140 16.17 0.03 4.06
C GLU A 140 16.14 0.57 5.48
N ARG A 141 17.25 0.41 6.19
CA ARG A 141 17.40 1.02 7.51
C ARG A 141 17.40 2.54 7.33
N PRO A 142 16.59 3.30 8.10
CA PRO A 142 16.65 4.75 8.08
C PRO A 142 18.07 5.23 8.42
N CYS A 143 18.64 6.13 7.61
CA CYS A 143 19.90 6.79 7.95
C CYS A 143 19.71 7.64 9.21
N SER A 144 20.66 7.55 10.13
CA SER A 144 20.70 8.26 11.42
C SER A 144 20.92 9.76 11.25
#